data_AF-A0A7E6FU96-F1
#
_entry.id   AF-A0A7E6FU96-F1
#
_cell.length_a   1.000
_cell.length_b   1.000
_cell.length_c   1.000
_cell.angle_alpha   90.00
_cell.angle_beta   90.00
_cell.angle_gamma   90.00
#
_symmetry.space_group_name_H-M   'P 1'
#
loop_
_entity.id
_entity.type
_entity.pdbx_description
1 polymer ?
#
loop_
_entity_poly.entity_id
_entity_poly.type
_entity_poly.pdbx_seq_one_letter_code
_entity_poly.pdbx_strand_id
1 'polypeptide(L)'
;MFQSAFTRPAAMAVLLLTLTTILVVTSDQELDGYYKRLGTGYSYGYIGTPPTEQFSSTRNLLDCTALAQRSQSQFFTYNKVSHACKNYSPKNIMTVVSTNNKNEISFYRNSKWIKVYAISKGAGSKVYNSFLNIGLPSTWNVDKCNGTFCPNFFRHPFLNFWNNLPIDEVKLVIYKNKTDVVTIIFDGRNTNLQSWFSHEKLKTSPWNDLASATGVQFSIE
;
A
#
# COMPACT_ATOMS: atom_id res chain seq x y z
N MET A 1 43.40 -32.51 -60.63
CA MET A 1 44.47 -31.48 -60.68
C MET A 1 44.09 -30.38 -59.69
N PHE A 2 44.90 -30.16 -58.67
CA PHE A 2 44.76 -29.03 -57.75
C PHE A 2 45.03 -27.72 -58.50
N GLN A 3 44.21 -26.69 -58.34
CA GLN A 3 44.68 -25.39 -57.80
C GLN A 3 43.52 -24.42 -57.51
N SER A 4 43.66 -23.81 -56.35
CA SER A 4 42.88 -22.81 -55.65
C SER A 4 42.86 -21.42 -56.32
N ALA A 5 41.82 -20.63 -56.06
CA ALA A 5 41.99 -19.31 -55.44
C ALA A 5 40.66 -18.78 -54.87
N PHE A 6 40.68 -18.56 -53.56
CA PHE A 6 39.74 -17.77 -52.79
C PHE A 6 39.76 -16.30 -53.25
N THR A 7 38.60 -15.68 -53.44
CA THR A 7 38.33 -14.28 -53.05
C THR A 7 36.82 -14.15 -52.77
N ARG A 8 36.48 -13.81 -51.52
CA ARG A 8 35.15 -13.42 -51.02
C ARG A 8 35.13 -11.88 -50.89
N PRO A 9 34.02 -11.22 -50.51
CA PRO A 9 32.61 -11.39 -50.91
C PRO A 9 31.93 -10.01 -51.17
N ALA A 10 30.74 -9.96 -51.76
CA ALA A 10 29.88 -8.79 -51.59
C ALA A 10 28.39 -9.18 -51.56
N ALA A 11 27.75 -8.78 -50.46
CA ALA A 11 26.31 -8.64 -50.28
C ALA A 11 25.45 -9.92 -50.30
N MET A 12 25.62 -10.76 -49.27
CA MET A 12 24.47 -11.50 -48.73
C MET A 12 23.55 -10.48 -48.04
N ALA A 13 22.47 -10.10 -48.70
CA ALA A 13 21.35 -9.41 -48.08
C ALA A 13 20.69 -10.38 -47.08
N VAL A 14 21.21 -10.43 -45.86
CA VAL A 14 20.53 -11.07 -44.73
C VAL A 14 19.47 -10.07 -44.29
N LEU A 15 18.23 -10.35 -44.69
CA LEU A 15 17.03 -9.72 -44.17
C LEU A 15 16.90 -10.10 -42.68
N LEU A 16 17.62 -9.40 -41.82
CA LEU A 16 17.42 -9.41 -40.37
C LEU A 16 16.11 -8.68 -40.09
N LEU A 17 15.00 -9.41 -40.18
CA LEU A 17 13.78 -9.07 -39.45
C LEU A 17 14.06 -9.26 -37.96
N THR A 18 14.84 -8.35 -37.37
CA THR A 18 14.77 -8.11 -35.93
C THR A 18 13.42 -7.45 -35.70
N LEU A 19 12.43 -8.29 -35.45
CA LEU A 19 11.14 -7.89 -34.90
C LEU A 19 11.44 -7.35 -33.49
N THR A 20 11.91 -6.11 -33.40
CA THR A 20 11.84 -5.34 -32.15
C THR A 20 10.37 -5.05 -31.94
N THR A 21 9.65 -6.03 -31.39
CA THR A 21 8.49 -5.74 -30.57
C THR A 21 9.00 -4.89 -29.43
N ILE A 22 9.05 -3.58 -29.65
CA ILE A 22 8.97 -2.61 -28.57
C ILE A 22 7.62 -2.90 -27.96
N LEU A 23 7.60 -3.77 -26.94
CA LEU A 23 6.53 -3.77 -25.96
C LEU A 23 6.55 -2.35 -25.43
N VAL A 24 5.66 -1.51 -25.94
CA VAL A 24 5.25 -0.30 -25.26
C VAL A 24 4.53 -0.81 -24.02
N VAL A 25 5.30 -1.25 -23.03
CA VAL A 25 4.82 -1.35 -21.66
C VAL A 25 4.47 0.08 -21.33
N THR A 26 3.18 0.38 -21.33
CA THR A 26 2.74 1.71 -20.94
C THR A 26 3.26 1.94 -19.52
N SER A 27 3.74 3.15 -19.23
CA SER A 27 4.24 3.53 -17.90
C SER A 27 3.28 3.15 -16.76
N ASP A 28 1.99 3.01 -17.07
CA ASP A 28 0.95 2.58 -16.13
C ASP A 28 1.12 1.10 -15.71
N GLN A 29 1.48 0.18 -16.62
CA GLN A 29 1.70 -1.24 -16.29
C GLN A 29 2.96 -1.48 -15.44
N GLU A 30 4.04 -0.74 -15.68
CA GLU A 30 5.25 -0.82 -14.86
C GLU A 30 5.03 -0.25 -13.44
N LEU A 31 4.19 0.78 -13.34
CA LEU A 31 3.77 1.35 -12.06
C LEU A 31 3.00 0.32 -11.24
N ASP A 32 2.00 -0.33 -11.84
CA ASP A 32 1.08 -1.26 -11.18
C ASP A 32 1.80 -2.42 -10.46
N GLY A 33 2.99 -2.81 -10.93
CA GLY A 33 3.82 -3.81 -10.26
C GLY A 33 4.37 -3.39 -8.89
N TYR A 34 4.67 -2.10 -8.71
CA TYR A 34 5.34 -1.59 -7.50
C TYR A 34 4.48 -0.63 -6.67
N TYR A 35 3.60 0.12 -7.32
CA TYR A 35 2.75 1.13 -6.73
C TYR A 35 1.35 1.06 -7.31
N LYS A 36 0.34 1.18 -6.44
CA LYS A 36 -1.06 1.28 -6.80
C LYS A 36 -1.53 2.72 -6.60
N ARG A 37 -2.47 3.15 -7.45
CA ARG A 37 -3.08 4.48 -7.37
C ARG A 37 -4.09 4.53 -6.22
N LEU A 38 -4.03 5.58 -5.40
CA LEU A 38 -4.93 5.78 -4.25
C LEU A 38 -6.39 6.06 -4.68
N GLY A 39 -6.60 6.68 -5.83
CA GLY A 39 -7.90 7.15 -6.32
C GLY A 39 -7.88 8.64 -6.64
N THR A 40 -8.97 9.18 -7.19
CA THR A 40 -9.12 10.62 -7.47
C THR A 40 -9.71 11.36 -6.28
N GLY A 41 -9.30 12.62 -6.07
CA GLY A 41 -9.85 13.47 -5.00
C GLY A 41 -9.17 13.29 -3.64
N TYR A 42 -8.10 12.50 -3.58
CA TYR A 42 -7.35 12.21 -2.36
C TYR A 42 -5.84 12.38 -2.55
N SER A 43 -5.16 12.82 -1.50
CA SER A 43 -3.70 12.91 -1.41
C SER A 43 -3.21 12.55 -0.01
N TYR A 44 -1.92 12.71 0.27
CA TYR A 44 -1.32 12.47 1.57
C TYR A 44 -0.99 13.77 2.31
N GLY A 45 -1.31 13.80 3.61
CA GLY A 45 -0.96 14.87 4.54
C GLY A 45 -0.26 14.33 5.79
N TYR A 46 0.54 15.17 6.45
CA TYR A 46 1.26 14.79 7.66
C TYR A 46 0.36 14.75 8.89
N ILE A 47 0.56 13.74 9.73
CA ILE A 47 0.01 13.74 11.10
C ILE A 47 1.08 14.34 12.02
N GLY A 48 0.81 15.53 12.56
CA GLY A 48 1.74 16.30 13.39
C GLY A 48 2.49 17.38 12.59
N THR A 49 3.63 17.86 13.11
CA THR A 49 4.43 18.90 12.44
C THR A 49 5.03 18.34 11.15
N PRO A 50 4.69 18.90 9.98
CA PRO A 50 5.27 18.47 8.72
C PRO A 50 6.79 18.68 8.76
N PRO A 51 7.61 17.71 8.32
CA PRO A 51 8.96 18.06 7.89
C PRO A 51 8.84 19.08 6.76
N THR A 52 9.83 19.95 6.60
CA THR A 52 9.89 20.91 5.49
C THR A 52 9.56 20.17 4.19
N GLU A 53 8.45 20.53 3.55
CA GLU A 53 7.95 19.79 2.39
C GLU A 53 8.99 19.86 1.28
N GLN A 54 9.71 18.75 1.06
CA GLN A 54 10.70 18.65 0.00
C GLN A 54 10.00 18.19 -1.28
N PHE A 55 9.65 19.16 -2.12
CA PHE A 55 9.22 18.90 -3.48
C PHE A 55 10.44 18.64 -4.36
N SER A 56 10.42 17.55 -5.11
CA SER A 56 11.36 17.35 -6.22
C SER A 56 10.64 17.69 -7.52
N SER A 57 11.24 18.54 -8.36
CA SER A 57 10.77 18.68 -9.74
C SER A 57 11.23 17.45 -10.53
N THR A 58 10.33 16.85 -11.30
CA THR A 58 10.58 15.65 -12.11
C THR A 58 10.08 15.88 -13.52
N ARG A 59 10.52 15.10 -14.51
CA ARG A 59 10.03 15.30 -15.90
C ARG A 59 8.68 14.65 -16.13
N ASN A 60 8.43 13.53 -15.47
CA ASN A 60 7.23 12.73 -15.65
C ASN A 60 6.96 11.87 -14.40
N LEU A 61 5.84 11.15 -14.42
CA LEU A 61 5.44 10.24 -13.35
C LEU A 61 6.47 9.13 -13.10
N LEU A 62 7.10 8.61 -14.15
CA LEU A 62 8.08 7.53 -14.05
C LEU A 62 9.32 7.97 -13.26
N ASP A 63 9.83 9.18 -13.52
CA ASP A 63 10.93 9.79 -12.75
C ASP A 63 10.56 9.94 -11.26
N CYS A 64 9.35 10.41 -10.97
CA CYS A 64 8.85 10.51 -9.58
C CYS A 64 8.73 9.14 -8.90
N THR A 65 8.31 8.13 -9.63
CA THR A 65 8.19 6.75 -9.14
C THR A 65 9.57 6.16 -8.84
N ALA A 66 10.55 6.38 -9.72
CA ALA A 66 11.92 5.96 -9.48
C ALA A 66 12.53 6.63 -8.23
N LEU A 67 12.24 7.92 -7.99
CA LEU A 67 12.63 8.62 -6.76
C LEU A 67 11.97 8.01 -5.51
N ALA A 68 10.67 7.75 -5.57
CA ALA A 68 9.93 7.10 -4.48
C ALA A 68 10.50 5.70 -4.17
N GLN A 69 10.83 4.93 -5.21
CA GLN A 69 11.40 3.59 -5.05
C GLN A 69 12.81 3.63 -4.44
N ARG A 70 13.69 4.52 -4.91
CA ARG A 70 15.07 4.66 -4.38
C ARG A 70 15.10 5.09 -2.92
N SER A 71 14.20 5.98 -2.53
CA SER A 71 14.02 6.42 -1.15
C SER A 71 13.24 5.42 -0.27
N GLN A 72 12.83 4.29 -0.85
CA GLN A 72 12.00 3.26 -0.22
C GLN A 72 10.65 3.76 0.31
N SER A 73 10.16 4.86 -0.24
CA SER A 73 8.91 5.46 0.17
C SER A 73 7.73 4.50 0.01
N GLN A 74 6.83 4.52 0.98
CA GLN A 74 5.55 3.81 0.89
C GLN A 74 4.51 4.60 0.09
N PHE A 75 4.66 5.92 0.00
CA PHE A 75 3.67 6.82 -0.56
C PHE A 75 4.34 7.91 -1.39
N PHE A 76 3.76 8.30 -2.51
CA PHE A 76 4.18 9.50 -3.21
C PHE A 76 3.01 10.15 -3.94
N THR A 77 3.20 11.40 -4.29
CA THR A 77 2.22 12.18 -5.02
C THR A 77 2.90 12.89 -6.19
N TYR A 78 2.26 12.88 -7.35
CA TYR A 78 2.73 13.53 -8.55
C TYR A 78 1.69 14.52 -9.08
N ASN A 79 2.10 15.73 -9.41
CA ASN A 79 1.25 16.70 -10.09
C ASN A 79 1.52 16.70 -11.60
N LYS A 80 0.48 16.46 -12.42
CA LYS A 80 0.64 16.35 -13.88
C LYS A 80 1.03 17.65 -14.59
N VAL A 81 0.74 18.80 -13.98
CA VAL A 81 0.92 20.12 -14.61
C VAL A 81 2.20 20.79 -14.11
N SER A 82 2.42 20.83 -12.80
CA SER A 82 3.65 21.42 -12.24
C SER A 82 4.84 20.46 -12.25
N HIS A 83 4.59 19.18 -12.56
CA HIS A 83 5.56 18.09 -12.46
C HIS A 83 6.24 17.97 -11.08
N ALA A 84 5.59 18.50 -10.05
CA ALA A 84 6.02 18.38 -8.67
C ALA A 84 5.82 16.94 -8.18
N CYS A 85 6.89 16.35 -7.68
CA CYS A 85 6.91 15.05 -7.02
C CYS A 85 7.03 15.27 -5.51
N LYS A 86 6.01 14.86 -4.76
CA LYS A 86 6.02 14.80 -3.30
C LYS A 86 6.37 13.37 -2.92
N ASN A 87 7.53 13.18 -2.30
CA ASN A 87 7.98 11.86 -1.88
C ASN A 87 8.05 11.81 -0.35
N TYR A 88 7.32 10.86 0.26
CA TYR A 88 7.13 10.84 1.69
C TYR A 88 8.09 9.86 2.38
N SER A 89 8.86 10.33 3.37
CA SER A 89 9.77 9.45 4.11
C SER A 89 9.01 8.30 4.78
N PRO A 90 9.53 7.05 4.76
CA PRO A 90 8.97 5.92 5.49
C PRO A 90 8.88 6.13 7.01
N LYS A 91 9.61 7.12 7.55
CA LYS A 91 9.59 7.48 8.97
C LYS A 91 8.43 8.40 9.33
N ASN A 92 7.82 9.05 8.33
CA ASN A 92 6.75 10.00 8.54
C ASN A 92 5.42 9.30 8.67
N ILE A 93 4.60 9.87 9.53
CA ILE A 93 3.25 9.42 9.76
C ILE A 93 2.33 10.17 8.81
N MET A 94 1.63 9.43 7.96
CA MET A 94 0.83 10.00 6.88
C MET A 94 -0.65 9.69 7.08
N THR A 95 -1.50 10.63 6.69
CA THR A 95 -2.93 10.46 6.54
C THR A 95 -3.33 10.64 5.09
N VAL A 96 -4.45 10.05 4.68
CA VAL A 96 -5.14 10.50 3.47
C VAL A 96 -5.87 11.80 3.81
N VAL A 97 -5.84 12.74 2.89
CA VAL A 97 -6.62 13.99 2.94
C VAL A 97 -7.38 14.14 1.64
N SER A 98 -8.56 14.75 1.70
CA SER A 98 -9.24 15.17 0.47
C SER A 98 -8.42 16.27 -0.22
N THR A 99 -8.41 16.24 -1.55
CA THR A 99 -7.79 17.29 -2.37
C THR A 99 -8.70 17.66 -3.52
N ASN A 100 -8.83 18.97 -3.77
CA ASN A 100 -9.56 19.51 -4.90
C ASN A 100 -8.68 19.60 -6.16
N ASN A 101 -7.38 19.33 -6.03
CA ASN A 101 -6.43 19.40 -7.12
C ASN A 101 -6.55 18.16 -8.03
N LYS A 102 -7.32 18.28 -9.11
CA LYS A 102 -7.52 17.20 -10.09
C LYS A 102 -6.24 16.76 -10.81
N ASN A 103 -5.19 17.60 -10.77
CA ASN A 103 -3.90 17.29 -11.36
C ASN A 103 -2.99 16.48 -10.42
N GLU A 104 -3.39 16.31 -9.17
CA GLU A 104 -2.66 15.56 -8.16
C GLU A 104 -3.04 14.08 -8.24
N ILE A 105 -2.04 13.21 -8.40
CA ILE A 105 -2.20 11.76 -8.37
C ILE A 105 -1.35 11.18 -7.26
N SER A 106 -1.97 10.43 -6.36
CA SER A 106 -1.29 9.80 -5.24
C SER A 106 -1.22 8.29 -5.40
N PHE A 107 -0.11 7.73 -4.93
CA PHE A 107 0.25 6.33 -5.08
C PHE A 107 0.76 5.75 -3.76
N TYR A 108 0.46 4.47 -3.53
CA TYR A 108 0.97 3.69 -2.41
C TYR A 108 1.64 2.41 -2.91
N ARG A 109 2.64 1.93 -2.17
CA ARG A 109 3.42 0.75 -2.57
C ARG A 109 2.56 -0.51 -2.58
N ASN A 110 2.57 -1.25 -3.69
CA ASN A 110 1.76 -2.46 -3.93
C ASN A 110 2.17 -3.65 -3.02
N SER A 111 3.42 -3.71 -2.57
CA SER A 111 4.01 -4.93 -1.99
C SER A 111 4.06 -5.02 -0.47
N LYS A 112 3.40 -4.14 0.29
CA LYS A 112 3.42 -4.22 1.77
C LYS A 112 2.04 -4.03 2.39
N TRP A 113 1.71 -4.93 3.31
CA TRP A 113 0.61 -4.76 4.24
C TRP A 113 0.79 -3.44 4.99
N ILE A 114 -0.21 -2.56 4.91
CA ILE A 114 -0.22 -1.31 5.64
C ILE A 114 -0.87 -1.61 6.99
N LYS A 115 -0.10 -1.49 8.09
CA LYS A 115 -0.66 -1.58 9.44
C LYS A 115 -1.62 -0.40 9.59
N VAL A 116 -2.91 -0.68 9.75
CA VAL A 116 -3.95 0.36 9.90
C VAL A 116 -4.56 0.40 11.30
N TYR A 117 -4.41 -0.66 12.08
CA TYR A 117 -4.89 -0.74 13.45
C TYR A 117 -4.04 -1.71 14.28
N ALA A 118 -3.83 -1.42 15.55
CA ALA A 118 -3.24 -2.35 16.51
C ALA A 118 -3.68 -2.00 17.93
N ILE A 119 -3.90 -3.01 18.76
CA ILE A 119 -4.30 -2.84 20.16
C ILE A 119 -3.67 -3.95 21.00
N SER A 120 -3.36 -3.64 22.26
CA SER A 120 -2.82 -4.61 23.22
C SER A 120 -3.91 -5.06 24.19
N LYS A 121 -3.90 -6.33 24.58
CA LYS A 121 -4.77 -6.86 25.63
C LYS A 121 -4.56 -6.04 26.91
N GLY A 122 -5.66 -5.59 27.54
CA GLY A 122 -5.60 -4.82 28.78
C GLY A 122 -5.26 -3.34 28.62
N ALA A 123 -5.26 -2.80 27.40
CA ALA A 123 -5.02 -1.37 27.17
C ALA A 123 -6.04 -0.46 27.88
N GLY A 124 -7.27 -0.94 28.11
CA GLY A 124 -8.34 -0.16 28.75
C GLY A 124 -9.15 0.69 27.77
N SER A 125 -8.80 0.71 26.48
CA SER A 125 -9.65 1.25 25.41
C SER A 125 -10.83 0.36 25.10
N LYS A 126 -11.98 0.99 24.83
CA LYS A 126 -13.13 0.33 24.19
C LYS A 126 -12.78 0.09 22.72
N VAL A 127 -12.55 -1.17 22.32
CA VAL A 127 -12.00 -1.51 20.99
C VAL A 127 -12.95 -1.05 19.89
N TYR A 128 -14.26 -1.21 20.09
CA TYR A 128 -15.27 -0.71 19.17
C TYR A 128 -15.16 0.80 18.93
N ASN A 129 -15.15 1.59 20.01
CA ASN A 129 -15.07 3.05 19.90
C ASN A 129 -13.75 3.48 19.25
N SER A 130 -12.63 2.89 19.67
CA SER A 130 -11.33 3.22 19.09
C SER A 130 -11.26 2.89 17.61
N PHE A 131 -11.71 1.70 17.21
CA PHE A 131 -11.69 1.29 15.81
C PHE A 131 -12.55 2.20 14.93
N LEU A 132 -13.72 2.62 15.43
CA LEU A 132 -14.62 3.56 14.74
C LEU A 132 -14.25 5.04 14.88
N ASN A 133 -13.16 5.37 15.57
CA ASN A 133 -12.73 6.75 15.86
C ASN A 133 -13.78 7.56 16.66
N ILE A 134 -14.46 6.91 17.60
CA ILE A 134 -15.44 7.52 18.50
C ILE A 134 -14.73 7.88 19.81
N GLY A 135 -14.79 9.17 20.20
CA GLY A 135 -14.22 9.67 21.45
C GLY A 135 -12.82 10.27 21.30
N LEU A 136 -12.05 10.31 22.39
CA LEU A 136 -10.71 10.92 22.39
C LEU A 136 -9.71 10.08 21.57
N PRO A 137 -8.92 10.68 20.68
CA PRO A 137 -7.95 9.98 19.84
C PRO A 137 -6.80 9.40 20.69
N SER A 138 -6.29 8.22 20.33
CA SER A 138 -5.14 7.61 21.01
C SER A 138 -3.80 8.22 20.57
N THR A 139 -2.85 8.25 21.49
CA THR A 139 -1.47 8.67 21.24
C THR A 139 -0.62 7.51 20.72
N TRP A 140 0.26 7.84 19.77
CA TRP A 140 0.87 7.02 18.71
C TRP A 140 1.91 5.94 19.13
N ASN A 141 1.69 5.08 20.13
CA ASN A 141 2.80 4.15 20.49
C ASN A 141 2.47 2.80 21.13
N VAL A 142 1.62 1.98 20.49
CA VAL A 142 1.41 0.58 20.93
C VAL A 142 2.66 -0.30 20.82
N ASP A 143 3.58 -0.01 19.89
CA ASP A 143 4.79 -0.83 19.68
C ASP A 143 5.92 -0.54 20.70
N LYS A 144 5.84 0.56 21.48
CA LYS A 144 6.81 0.93 22.54
C LYS A 144 6.22 0.78 23.96
N CYS A 145 5.52 -0.31 24.22
CA CYS A 145 5.16 -0.70 25.57
C CYS A 145 6.41 -0.96 26.42
N ASN A 146 6.64 -0.14 27.45
CA ASN A 146 7.65 -0.39 28.48
C ASN A 146 7.00 -0.25 29.87
N GLY A 147 6.44 -1.34 30.40
CA GLY A 147 5.77 -1.38 31.71
C GLY A 147 4.37 -2.01 31.71
N THR A 148 3.66 -1.86 32.83
CA THR A 148 2.33 -2.46 33.12
C THR A 148 1.15 -1.72 32.50
N PHE A 149 1.35 -0.52 31.96
CA PHE A 149 0.30 0.30 31.34
C PHE A 149 0.79 0.88 30.01
N CYS A 150 0.04 0.63 28.93
CA CYS A 150 0.36 1.10 27.60
C CYS A 150 -0.77 1.96 27.03
N PRO A 151 -0.49 3.17 26.53
CA PRO A 151 -1.49 3.93 25.79
C PRO A 151 -1.87 3.23 24.47
N ASN A 152 -3.01 3.62 23.91
CA ASN A 152 -4.23 2.81 24.09
C ASN A 152 -4.68 2.01 22.84
N PHE A 153 -4.18 2.33 21.66
CA PHE A 153 -4.27 1.57 20.39
C PHE A 153 -3.54 2.40 19.33
N PHE A 154 -3.08 1.80 18.24
CA PHE A 154 -2.70 2.51 17.02
C PHE A 154 -3.88 2.47 16.06
N ARG A 155 -4.20 3.62 15.48
CA ARG A 155 -5.22 3.72 14.45
C ARG A 155 -4.75 4.65 13.34
N HIS A 156 -4.58 4.09 12.16
CA HIS A 156 -4.24 4.84 10.96
C HIS A 156 -5.48 5.54 10.40
N PRO A 157 -5.41 6.81 9.98
CA PRO A 157 -6.55 7.50 9.36
C PRO A 157 -7.09 6.88 8.08
N PHE A 158 -6.41 5.88 7.50
CA PHE A 158 -6.91 5.15 6.32
C PHE A 158 -8.27 4.53 6.60
N LEU A 159 -8.51 4.13 7.86
CA LEU A 159 -9.81 3.61 8.27
C LEU A 159 -10.94 4.64 8.04
N ASN A 160 -10.69 5.94 8.15
CA ASN A 160 -11.70 6.97 7.88
C ASN A 160 -12.08 7.07 6.39
N PHE A 161 -11.22 6.57 5.51
CA PHE A 161 -11.42 6.62 4.06
C PHE A 161 -11.66 5.23 3.46
N TRP A 162 -11.91 4.20 4.29
CA TRP A 162 -12.05 2.80 3.88
C TRP A 162 -12.83 2.61 2.58
N ASN A 163 -14.03 3.21 2.50
CA ASN A 163 -14.94 3.07 1.36
C ASN A 163 -14.40 3.68 0.05
N ASN A 164 -13.34 4.48 0.11
CA ASN A 164 -12.70 5.11 -1.03
C ASN A 164 -11.36 4.46 -1.39
N LEU A 165 -10.91 3.47 -0.60
CA LEU A 165 -9.66 2.77 -0.82
C LEU A 165 -9.92 1.51 -1.66
N PRO A 166 -9.08 1.22 -2.67
CA PRO A 166 -9.13 -0.05 -3.39
C PRO A 166 -8.48 -1.15 -2.54
N ILE A 167 -9.25 -1.68 -1.58
CA ILE A 167 -8.81 -2.72 -0.64
C ILE A 167 -9.08 -4.10 -1.22
N ASP A 168 -8.01 -4.83 -1.55
CA ASP A 168 -8.10 -6.20 -2.05
C ASP A 168 -8.27 -7.22 -0.91
N GLU A 169 -7.47 -7.06 0.15
CA GLU A 169 -7.42 -8.00 1.27
C GLU A 169 -7.23 -7.28 2.60
N VAL A 170 -7.73 -7.88 3.67
CA VAL A 170 -7.55 -7.41 5.04
C VAL A 170 -6.90 -8.53 5.86
N LYS A 171 -5.86 -8.20 6.61
CA LYS A 171 -5.15 -9.17 7.46
C LYS A 171 -5.32 -8.83 8.92
N LEU A 172 -5.78 -9.82 9.69
CA LEU A 172 -5.75 -9.81 11.15
C LEU A 172 -4.59 -10.68 11.64
N VAL A 173 -3.74 -10.11 12.50
CA VAL A 173 -2.63 -10.84 13.14
C VAL A 173 -2.75 -10.72 14.64
N ILE A 174 -2.71 -11.85 15.34
CA ILE A 174 -2.65 -11.89 16.81
C ILE A 174 -1.23 -12.27 17.20
N TYR A 175 -0.66 -11.48 18.11
CA TYR A 175 0.69 -11.67 18.63
C TYR A 175 0.65 -12.22 20.05
N LYS A 176 1.54 -13.16 20.36
CA LYS A 176 1.87 -13.58 21.72
C LYS A 176 3.39 -13.50 21.88
N ASN A 177 3.86 -12.81 22.91
CA ASN A 177 5.29 -12.61 23.15
C ASN A 177 6.04 -12.10 21.90
N LYS A 178 5.47 -11.11 21.20
CA LYS A 178 6.01 -10.50 19.96
C LYS A 178 6.15 -11.48 18.78
N THR A 179 5.52 -12.64 18.85
CA THR A 179 5.50 -13.64 17.78
C THR A 179 4.07 -13.77 17.25
N ASP A 180 3.91 -13.79 15.93
CA ASP A 180 2.64 -14.03 15.24
C ASP A 180 2.15 -15.44 15.59
N VAL A 181 1.01 -15.56 16.25
CA VAL A 181 0.41 -16.85 16.63
C VAL A 181 -0.85 -17.18 15.85
N VAL A 182 -1.52 -16.17 15.29
CA VAL A 182 -2.69 -16.33 14.44
C VAL A 182 -2.59 -15.32 13.31
N THR A 183 -2.80 -15.77 12.08
CA THR A 183 -2.98 -14.91 10.90
C THR A 183 -4.26 -15.31 10.19
N ILE A 184 -5.17 -14.36 10.00
CA ILE A 184 -6.41 -14.53 9.26
C ILE A 184 -6.41 -13.51 8.11
N ILE A 185 -6.82 -13.94 6.92
CA ILE A 185 -6.94 -13.07 5.74
C ILE A 185 -8.40 -13.08 5.29
N PHE A 186 -8.91 -11.89 5.01
CA PHE A 186 -10.25 -11.65 4.50
C PHE A 186 -10.18 -10.98 3.12
N ASP A 187 -11.20 -11.22 2.29
CA ASP A 187 -11.46 -10.45 1.07
C ASP A 187 -11.95 -9.05 1.46
N GLY A 188 -11.15 -8.03 1.16
CA GLY A 188 -11.47 -6.65 1.50
C GLY A 188 -12.43 -5.99 0.52
N ARG A 189 -12.69 -6.60 -0.64
CA ARG A 189 -13.45 -5.97 -1.73
C ARG A 189 -14.92 -5.86 -1.35
N ASN A 190 -15.51 -4.70 -1.65
CA ASN A 190 -16.90 -4.38 -1.37
C ASN A 190 -17.26 -4.56 0.12
N THR A 191 -16.37 -4.12 1.01
CA THR A 191 -16.56 -4.14 2.47
C THR A 191 -16.52 -2.74 3.04
N ASN A 192 -17.00 -2.58 4.27
CA ASN A 192 -16.82 -1.38 5.07
C ASN A 192 -16.11 -1.73 6.40
N LEU A 193 -15.83 -0.71 7.22
CA LEU A 193 -15.18 -0.87 8.53
C LEU A 193 -15.86 -1.91 9.44
N GLN A 194 -17.17 -2.11 9.32
CA GLN A 194 -17.95 -2.98 10.17
C GLN A 194 -18.29 -4.33 9.51
N SER A 195 -17.85 -4.58 8.28
CA SER A 195 -18.23 -5.79 7.53
C SER A 195 -17.07 -6.58 6.94
N TRP A 196 -15.84 -6.05 6.94
CA TRP A 196 -14.69 -6.76 6.33
C TRP A 196 -14.34 -8.08 7.02
N PHE A 197 -14.72 -8.23 8.29
CA PHE A 197 -14.50 -9.41 9.11
C PHE A 197 -15.66 -10.41 9.04
N SER A 198 -16.65 -10.20 8.18
CA SER A 198 -17.76 -11.14 8.05
C SER A 198 -17.28 -12.51 7.56
N HIS A 199 -18.02 -13.56 7.93
CA HIS A 199 -17.61 -14.92 7.60
C HIS A 199 -17.51 -15.15 6.09
N GLU A 200 -18.42 -14.58 5.29
CA GLU A 200 -18.36 -14.69 3.82
C GLU A 200 -17.14 -14.02 3.18
N LYS A 201 -16.40 -13.19 3.95
CA LYS A 201 -15.14 -12.58 3.51
C LYS A 201 -13.93 -13.38 3.95
N LEU A 202 -14.06 -14.45 4.74
CA LEU A 202 -12.92 -15.24 5.17
C LEU A 202 -12.24 -15.95 3.98
N LYS A 203 -10.95 -15.67 3.76
CA LYS A 203 -10.12 -16.35 2.74
C LYS A 203 -9.24 -17.43 3.32
N THR A 204 -8.57 -17.14 4.44
CA THR A 204 -7.65 -18.07 5.09
C THR A 204 -7.72 -17.91 6.60
N SER A 205 -7.74 -19.02 7.33
CA SER A 205 -7.61 -19.10 8.79
C SER A 205 -6.71 -20.28 9.16
N PRO A 206 -6.08 -20.26 10.35
CA PRO A 206 -5.35 -21.43 10.84
C PRO A 206 -6.29 -22.55 11.34
N TRP A 207 -7.58 -22.26 11.52
CA TRP A 207 -8.59 -23.25 11.88
C TRP A 207 -9.40 -23.67 10.66
N ASN A 208 -9.61 -24.98 10.52
CA ASN A 208 -10.29 -25.60 9.38
C ASN A 208 -11.82 -25.64 9.54
N ASP A 209 -12.31 -25.57 10.77
CA ASP A 209 -13.73 -25.61 11.13
C ASP A 209 -14.44 -24.26 10.93
N LEU A 210 -13.70 -23.15 11.00
CA LEU A 210 -14.22 -21.81 10.75
C LEU A 210 -14.95 -21.69 9.41
N ALA A 211 -14.43 -22.28 8.34
CA ALA A 211 -15.04 -22.23 7.01
C ALA A 211 -16.43 -22.90 6.93
N SER A 212 -16.71 -23.82 7.86
CA SER A 212 -17.99 -24.55 7.95
C SER A 212 -18.92 -23.99 9.03
N ALA A 213 -18.49 -22.98 9.79
CA ALA A 213 -19.24 -22.47 10.92
C ALA A 213 -20.45 -21.61 10.47
N THR A 214 -21.59 -21.80 11.12
CA THR A 214 -22.81 -21.01 10.87
C THR A 214 -22.99 -19.94 11.96
N GLY A 215 -23.47 -18.75 11.59
CA GLY A 215 -23.71 -17.63 12.52
C GLY A 215 -22.60 -16.57 12.53
N VAL A 216 -22.72 -15.58 13.41
CA VAL A 216 -21.74 -14.48 13.55
C VAL A 216 -20.50 -15.01 14.26
N GLN A 217 -19.39 -15.13 13.52
CA GLN A 217 -18.11 -15.63 14.05
C GLN A 217 -17.18 -14.52 14.54
N PHE A 218 -17.34 -13.31 14.02
CA PHE A 218 -16.47 -12.18 14.29
C PHE A 218 -17.29 -10.94 14.60
N SER A 219 -16.89 -10.23 15.65
CA SER A 219 -17.42 -8.93 16.04
C SER A 219 -16.28 -8.02 16.51
N ILE A 220 -16.52 -6.72 16.50
CA ILE A 220 -15.66 -5.74 17.16
C ILE A 220 -16.43 -5.27 18.40
N GLU A 221 -15.87 -5.51 19.59
CA GLU A 221 -16.46 -5.16 20.89
C GLU A 221 -15.62 -4.12 21.66
#